data_AF-A0A0D7K953-F1
#
_entry.id   AF-A0A0D7K953-F1
#
_cell.length_a   1.000
_cell.length_b   1.000
_cell.length_c   1.000
_cell.angle_alpha   90.00
_cell.angle_beta   90.00
_cell.angle_gamma   90.00
#
_symmetry.space_group_name_H-M   'P 1'
#
loop_
_entity.id
_entity.type
_entity.pdbx_description
1 polymer ?
#
loop_
_entity_poly.entity_id
_entity_poly.type
_entity_poly.pdbx_seq_one_letter_code
_entity_poly.pdbx_strand_id
1 'polypeptide(L)' 'MSRQHQFITLTEGLARTLIQEIQAVLDGEASYFHAELWTDSGLQVGLHLSGPEDVPEEGGPYHE' A
#
# COMPACT_ATOMS: atom_id res chain seq x y z
N MET A 1 -8.62 22.43 8.68
CA MET A 1 -8.11 21.29 9.48
C MET A 1 -6.69 21.01 9.04
N SER A 2 -5.72 21.06 9.94
CA SER A 2 -4.32 20.74 9.61
C SER A 2 -4.21 19.24 9.32
N ARG A 3 -3.75 18.86 8.13
CA ARG A 3 -3.44 17.46 7.82
C ARG A 3 -2.27 17.03 8.69
N GLN A 4 -2.51 16.21 9.71
CA GLN A 4 -1.43 15.54 10.44
C GLN A 4 -0.88 14.42 9.55
N HIS A 5 0.43 14.42 9.32
CA HIS A 5 1.09 13.32 8.65
C HIS A 5 1.12 12.11 9.57
N GLN A 6 0.81 10.94 9.01
CA GLN A 6 0.99 9.66 9.67
C GLN A 6 2.34 9.07 9.25
N PHE A 7 3.09 8.59 10.23
CA PHE A 7 4.38 7.94 10.02
C PHE A 7 4.26 6.47 10.40
N ILE A 8 5.01 5.63 9.68
CA ILE A 8 5.15 4.20 9.97
C ILE A 8 6.64 3.93 10.05
N THR A 9 7.10 3.43 11.20
CA THR A 9 8.47 2.96 11.35
C THR A 9 8.55 1.47 11.03
N LEU A 10 9.34 1.12 10.01
CA LEU A 10 9.57 -0.27 9.61
C LEU A 10 10.90 -0.76 10.15
N THR A 11 10.95 -2.02 10.58
CA THR A 11 12.22 -2.71 10.79
C THR A 11 12.89 -2.98 9.43
N GLU A 12 14.21 -3.14 9.40
CA GLU A 12 14.93 -3.44 8.16
C GLU A 12 14.36 -4.67 7.44
N GLY A 13 14.08 -5.75 8.20
CA GLY A 13 13.51 -6.98 7.66
C GLY A 13 12.14 -6.74 7.02
N LEU A 14 11.25 -6.02 7.71
CA LEU A 14 9.92 -5.72 7.19
C LEU A 14 9.99 -4.82 5.95
N ALA A 15 10.87 -3.82 5.95
CA ALA A 15 11.08 -2.97 4.79
C ALA A 15 11.54 -3.78 3.56
N ARG A 16 12.47 -4.72 3.74
CA ARG A 16 12.93 -5.60 2.66
C ARG A 16 11.81 -6.46 2.10
N THR A 17 11.00 -7.07 2.97
CA THR A 17 9.86 -7.90 2.55
C THR A 17 8.85 -7.07 1.76
N LEU A 18 8.43 -5.91 2.28
CA LEU A 18 7.45 -5.05 1.61
C LEU A 18 7.93 -4.60 0.22
N ILE A 19 9.21 -4.21 0.11
CA ILE A 19 9.79 -3.81 -1.18
C ILE A 19 9.78 -4.97 -2.17
N GLN A 20 10.12 -6.19 -1.73
CA GLN A 20 10.13 -7.36 -2.61
C GLN A 20 8.73 -7.72 -3.13
N GLU A 21 7.71 -7.69 -2.26
CA GLU A 21 6.34 -8.00 -2.66
C GLU A 21 5.76 -6.93 -3.58
N ILE A 22 6.03 -5.65 -3.31
CA ILE A 22 5.67 -4.54 -4.19
C ILE A 22 6.35 -4.72 -5.56
N GLN A 23 7.65 -5.04 -5.57
CA GLN A 23 8.39 -5.23 -6.82
C GLN A 23 7.85 -6.42 -7.62
N ALA A 24 7.44 -7.50 -6.97
CA ALA A 24 6.82 -8.64 -7.66
C ALA A 24 5.52 -8.24 -8.38
N VAL A 25 4.72 -7.35 -7.80
CA VAL A 25 3.52 -6.83 -8.49
C VAL A 25 3.89 -5.95 -9.67
N LEU A 26 4.87 -5.06 -9.49
CA LEU A 26 5.35 -4.17 -10.56
C LEU A 26 5.98 -4.92 -11.73
N ASP A 27 6.67 -6.03 -11.45
CA ASP A 27 7.31 -6.88 -12.45
C ASP A 27 6.30 -7.83 -13.13
N GLY A 28 5.05 -7.88 -12.67
CA GLY A 28 4.00 -8.77 -13.20
C GLY A 28 4.08 -10.21 -12.69
N GLU A 29 4.98 -10.49 -11.73
CA GLU A 29 5.14 -11.80 -11.09
C GLU A 29 4.05 -12.07 -10.02
N ALA A 30 3.42 -11.01 -9.52
CA ALA A 30 2.26 -11.06 -8.65
C ALA A 30 1.14 -10.14 -9.18
N SER A 31 -0.11 -10.53 -8.99
CA SER A 31 -1.25 -9.75 -9.50
C SER A 31 -1.72 -8.67 -8.52
N TYR A 32 -1.36 -8.76 -7.24
CA TYR A 32 -1.87 -7.88 -6.18
C TYR A 32 -0.98 -7.93 -4.94
N PHE A 33 -0.89 -6.81 -4.22
CA PHE A 33 -0.21 -6.72 -2.93
C PHE A 33 -1.09 -6.00 -1.90
N HIS A 34 -1.12 -6.54 -0.67
CA HIS A 34 -1.79 -5.94 0.47
C HIS A 34 -1.01 -6.16 1.76
N ALA A 35 -0.89 -5.11 2.56
CA ALA A 35 -0.35 -5.19 3.90
C ALA A 35 -1.13 -4.30 4.87
N GLU A 36 -1.36 -4.80 6.08
CA GLU A 36 -1.86 -4.00 7.20
C GLU A 36 -0.68 -3.58 8.09
N LEU A 37 -0.56 -2.29 8.35
CA LEU A 37 0.53 -1.69 9.12
C LEU A 37 -0.02 -0.83 10.25
N TRP A 38 0.76 -0.70 11.31
CA TRP A 38 0.46 0.21 12.41
C TRP A 38 1.32 1.46 12.27
N THR A 39 0.67 2.62 12.31
CA THR A 39 1.37 3.91 12.39
C THR A 39 1.98 4.11 13.76
N ASP A 40 2.97 5.00 13.84
CA ASP A 40 3.62 5.37 15.09
C ASP A 40 2.62 6.02 16.09
N SER A 41 1.51 6.56 15.57
CA SER A 41 0.37 7.07 16.36
C SER A 41 -0.60 5.99 16.86
N GLY A 42 -0.37 4.71 16.54
CA GLY A 42 -1.22 3.58 16.95
C GLY A 42 -2.49 3.39 16.10
N LEU A 43 -2.61 4.06 14.96
CA LEU A 43 -3.67 3.81 13.97
C LEU A 43 -3.26 2.66 13.04
N GLN A 44 -4.18 1.74 12.76
CA GLN A 44 -4.01 0.71 11.73
C GLN A 44 -4.32 1.30 10.34
N VAL A 45 -3.48 1.02 9.36
CA VAL A 45 -3.61 1.46 7.97
C VAL A 45 -3.39 0.29 7.01
N GLY A 46 -4.11 0.29 5.89
CA GLY A 46 -3.92 -0.66 4.80
C GLY A 46 -3.11 -0.05 3.67
N LEU A 47 -2.10 -0.78 3.19
CA LEU A 47 -1.40 -0.51 1.95
C LEU A 47 -1.87 -1.50 0.89
N HIS A 48 -2.24 -1.00 -0.28
CA HIS A 48 -2.77 -1.80 -1.39
C HIS A 48 -2.08 -1.36 -2.67
N LEU A 49 -1.61 -2.34 -3.45
CA LEU A 49 -1.11 -2.12 -4.80
C LEU A 49 -1.80 -3.13 -5.73
N SER A 50 -2.59 -2.60 -6.65
CA SER A 50 -3.23 -3.38 -7.71
C SER A 50 -2.25 -3.64 -8.85
N GLY A 51 -2.48 -4.71 -9.60
CA GLY A 51 -1.64 -5.05 -10.74
C GLY A 51 -1.80 -4.07 -11.91
N PRO A 52 -0.89 -4.09 -12.89
CA PRO A 52 -0.95 -3.20 -14.06
C PRO A 52 -2.18 -3.42 -14.94
N GLU A 53 -2.85 -4.57 -14.84
CA GLU A 53 -4.12 -4.83 -15.53
C GLU A 53 -5.35 -4.26 -14.79
N ASP A 54 -5.20 -3.87 -13.52
CA ASP A 54 -6.24 -3.24 -12.70
C ASP A 54 -6.25 -1.71 -12.89
N VAL A 55 -6.17 -1.24 -14.12
CA VAL A 55 -6.37 0.19 -14.42
C VAL A 55 -7.81 0.50 -13.99
N PRO A 56 -8.05 1.40 -13.01
CA PRO A 56 -9.39 1.88 -12.80
C PRO A 56 -9.81 2.54 -14.11
N GLU A 57 -10.86 2.03 -14.76
CA GLU A 57 -11.55 2.82 -15.78
C GLU A 57 -11.80 4.20 -15.16
N GLU A 58 -11.24 5.26 -15.74
CA GLU A 58 -11.53 6.63 -15.34
C GLU A 58 -13.07 6.80 -15.33
N GLY A 59 -13.70 6.69 -14.15
CA GLY A 59 -15.16 6.83 -14.04
C GLY A 59 -15.91 6.00 -12.99
N GLY A 60 -15.28 5.21 -12.12
CA GLY A 60 -16.00 4.46 -11.06
C GLY A 60 -16.40 5.32 -9.84
N PRO A 61 -17.66 5.27 -9.34
CA PRO A 61 -18.16 6.23 -8.36
C PRO A 61 -17.83 5.78 -6.94
N TYR A 62 -16.67 6.18 -6.43
CA TYR A 62 -16.39 6.12 -4.99
C TYR A 62 -15.88 7.47 -4.50
N HIS A 63 -16.76 8.45 -4.59
CA HIS A 63 -16.73 9.68 -3.82
C HIS A 63 -18.02 9.74 -3.01
N GLU A 64 -18.05 9.14 -1.82
CA GLU A 64 -18.83 9.60 -0.66
C GLU A 64 -18.08 9.24 0.64
#